data_AF-A0A7C3KY41-F1
#
_entry.id   AF-A0A7C3KY41-F1
#
_cell.length_a   1.000
_cell.length_b   1.000
_cell.length_c   1.000
_cell.angle_alpha   90.00
_cell.angle_beta   90.00
_cell.angle_gamma   90.00
#
_symmetry.space_group_name_H-M   'P 1'
#
loop_
_entity.id
_entity.type
_entity.pdbx_description
1 polymer ?
#
loop_
_entity_poly.entity_id
_entity_poly.type
_entity_poly.pdbx_seq_one_letter_code
_entity_poly.pdbx_strand_id
1 'polypeptide(L)'
;MLLQPLTIARNTFIESLRQPVLLFVILISGLLQVFNTWNTGFAMGQDESAEVTGDTKLMFDLGLATVFVCGMLLAGFIATAALSREIENKTVLTVVSKPVSRVMLILGKFLGVSGAIMMASVTMIMFLLMAIRHGVMSNASDELDMPVIIFSLAAVGIACGVGAWGNFFYGWSFTQTAVILLLPLSVVGYLLILMFSKEWHLQPLGTDFKPQVTLASACLLLAILVLTSVAIAASTRLSQVMTIVVCVGTFLAALLSNYIVGRHVFVNTSIATVESARATDNERSTFMNAGDTYEVKLEQAPTAPVKPGDPFYYSPSPNGFPMLVKAFDAAGVNPDDPNTMFGPASPRGVVVTKAQGSTLTIRHIGPQGTPGAGIERVPERGDYVFLRPTRTNFGALAVWGVVPNMHFFWLLDAVTQTRTVPTSYVILACVYAASQVVAFLSLAVILFQRRDVG
;
A
#
# COMPACT_ATOMS: atom_id res chain seq x y z
N MET A 1 15.03 26.99 -15.47
CA MET A 1 14.83 26.72 -14.02
C MET A 1 14.85 25.23 -13.67
N LEU A 2 14.25 24.33 -14.47
CA LEU A 2 14.22 22.88 -14.19
C LEU A 2 15.56 22.13 -14.34
N LEU A 3 16.53 22.70 -15.07
CA LEU A 3 17.83 22.05 -15.29
C LEU A 3 18.68 21.96 -13.99
N GLN A 4 18.54 22.93 -13.09
CA GLN A 4 19.29 22.97 -11.84
C GLN A 4 19.00 21.78 -10.91
N PRO A 5 17.75 21.49 -10.50
CA PRO A 5 17.46 20.33 -9.65
C PRO A 5 17.83 19.01 -10.35
N LEU A 6 17.71 18.92 -11.68
CA LEU A 6 18.09 17.72 -12.42
C LEU A 6 19.60 17.45 -12.40
N THR A 7 20.43 18.50 -12.52
CA THR A 7 21.89 18.36 -12.39
C THR A 7 22.32 17.91 -11.00
N ILE A 8 21.70 18.47 -9.95
CA ILE A 8 21.94 18.06 -8.56
C ILE A 8 21.50 16.61 -8.38
N ALA A 9 20.30 16.25 -8.87
CA ALA A 9 19.77 14.90 -8.79
C ALA A 9 20.68 13.88 -9.48
N ARG A 10 21.18 14.17 -10.68
CA ARG A 10 22.10 13.28 -11.40
C ARG A 10 23.40 13.05 -10.63
N ASN A 11 23.98 14.11 -10.07
CA ASN A 11 25.21 13.97 -9.28
C ASN A 11 24.97 13.11 -8.03
N THR A 12 23.92 13.43 -7.28
CA THR A 12 23.55 12.69 -6.06
C THR A 12 23.13 11.26 -6.35
N PHE A 13 22.49 10.99 -7.49
CA PHE A 13 22.19 9.63 -7.94
C PHE A 13 23.48 8.84 -8.12
N ILE A 14 24.43 9.35 -8.91
CA ILE A 14 25.72 8.67 -9.15
C ILE A 14 26.49 8.48 -7.83
N GLU A 15 26.52 9.49 -6.97
CA GLU A 15 27.14 9.40 -5.65
C GLU A 15 26.49 8.31 -4.77
N SER A 16 25.17 8.23 -4.79
CA SER A 16 24.40 7.21 -4.04
C SER A 16 24.69 5.81 -4.54
N LEU A 17 24.84 5.62 -5.86
CA LEU A 17 25.19 4.33 -6.46
C LEU A 17 26.60 3.85 -6.13
N ARG A 18 27.50 4.78 -5.79
CA ARG A 18 28.87 4.46 -5.38
C ARG A 18 28.95 4.02 -3.91
N GLN A 19 27.90 4.24 -3.11
CA GLN A 19 27.90 3.86 -1.70
C GLN A 19 27.85 2.34 -1.56
N PRO A 20 28.86 1.69 -0.94
CA PRO A 20 28.92 0.22 -0.84
C PRO A 20 27.69 -0.40 -0.17
N VAL A 21 27.09 0.32 0.78
CA VAL A 21 25.87 -0.11 1.50
C VAL A 21 24.71 -0.46 0.55
N LEU A 22 24.62 0.21 -0.60
CA LEU A 22 23.57 -0.04 -1.58
C LEU A 22 23.64 -1.48 -2.11
N LEU A 23 24.83 -1.89 -2.58
CA LEU A 23 25.05 -3.24 -3.08
C LEU A 23 24.90 -4.28 -1.96
N PHE A 24 25.47 -4.01 -0.78
CA PHE A 24 25.37 -4.94 0.35
C PHE A 24 23.92 -5.23 0.74
N VAL A 25 23.07 -4.21 0.87
CA VAL A 25 21.67 -4.44 1.24
C VAL A 25 20.89 -5.15 0.14
N ILE A 26 21.15 -4.87 -1.13
CA ILE A 26 20.53 -5.62 -2.26
C ILE A 26 20.90 -7.10 -2.18
N LEU A 27 22.18 -7.43 -2.00
CA LEU A 27 22.65 -8.81 -1.93
C LEU A 27 22.13 -9.54 -0.68
N ILE A 28 22.12 -8.85 0.48
CA ILE A 28 21.54 -9.39 1.71
C ILE A 28 20.04 -9.64 1.52
N SER A 29 19.31 -8.72 0.89
CA SER A 29 17.89 -8.92 0.59
C SER A 29 17.68 -10.15 -0.29
N GLY A 30 18.48 -10.33 -1.36
CA GLY A 30 18.43 -11.53 -2.19
C GLY A 30 18.71 -12.81 -1.40
N LEU A 31 19.72 -12.81 -0.54
CA LEU A 31 20.03 -13.95 0.34
C LEU A 31 18.89 -14.25 1.32
N LEU A 32 18.27 -13.21 1.90
CA LEU A 32 17.11 -13.36 2.77
C LEU A 32 15.91 -13.93 2.02
N GLN A 33 15.72 -13.62 0.73
CA GLN A 33 14.66 -14.28 -0.05
C GLN A 33 14.90 -15.78 -0.23
N VAL A 34 16.15 -16.19 -0.42
CA VAL A 34 16.50 -17.63 -0.43
C VAL A 34 16.16 -18.27 0.91
N PHE A 35 16.49 -17.59 2.02
CA PHE A 35 16.15 -18.07 3.36
C PHE A 35 14.63 -18.15 3.59
N ASN A 36 13.87 -17.14 3.14
CA ASN A 36 12.41 -17.12 3.24
C ASN A 36 11.78 -18.32 2.52
N THR A 37 12.30 -18.66 1.34
CA THR A 37 11.85 -19.80 0.54
C THR A 37 12.00 -21.14 1.27
N TRP A 38 13.05 -21.26 2.09
CA TRP A 38 13.29 -22.47 2.88
C TRP A 38 12.49 -22.49 4.19
N ASN A 39 12.32 -21.36 4.87
CA ASN A 39 11.73 -21.35 6.22
C ASN A 39 10.19 -21.33 6.24
N THR A 40 9.54 -21.02 5.11
CA THR A 40 8.08 -20.81 5.08
C THR A 40 7.25 -22.06 4.79
N GLY A 41 7.88 -23.23 4.59
CA GLY A 41 7.21 -24.51 4.28
C GLY A 41 6.49 -25.20 5.43
N PHE A 42 6.20 -24.47 6.50
CA PHE A 42 5.52 -24.97 7.69
C PHE A 42 4.21 -24.22 7.97
N ALA A 43 3.69 -23.48 6.98
CA ALA A 43 2.52 -22.64 7.16
C ALA A 43 1.27 -23.41 6.74
N MET A 44 0.49 -23.90 7.71
CA MET A 44 -0.76 -24.66 7.46
C MET A 44 -1.88 -23.78 6.86
N GLY A 45 -1.71 -23.30 5.62
CA GLY A 45 -2.70 -22.50 4.88
C GLY A 45 -3.49 -23.36 3.90
N GLN A 46 -4.81 -23.50 4.11
CA GLN A 46 -5.71 -24.34 3.29
C GLN A 46 -6.44 -23.58 2.16
N ASP A 47 -6.09 -22.32 1.90
CA ASP A 47 -6.82 -21.51 0.92
C ASP A 47 -6.31 -21.74 -0.52
N GLU A 48 -7.16 -22.32 -1.38
CA GLU A 48 -6.84 -22.71 -2.77
C GLU A 48 -7.10 -21.63 -3.83
N SER A 49 -7.79 -20.53 -3.49
CA SER A 49 -8.43 -19.66 -4.50
C SER A 49 -7.64 -18.42 -4.96
N ALA A 50 -6.43 -18.17 -4.44
CA ALA A 50 -5.65 -16.96 -4.73
C ALA A 50 -4.46 -17.17 -5.69
N GLU A 51 -3.90 -16.09 -6.27
CA GLU A 51 -2.66 -16.15 -7.11
C GLU A 51 -1.47 -16.77 -6.36
N VAL A 52 -1.52 -16.74 -5.02
CA VAL A 52 -0.52 -17.30 -4.13
C VAL A 52 -1.20 -18.25 -3.16
N THR A 53 -0.93 -19.55 -3.33
CA THR A 53 -1.61 -20.64 -2.62
C THR A 53 -0.81 -21.13 -1.41
N GLY A 54 -1.50 -21.53 -0.34
CA GLY A 54 -0.93 -22.19 0.84
C GLY A 54 0.27 -21.46 1.45
N ASP A 55 1.36 -22.18 1.67
CA ASP A 55 2.61 -21.71 2.29
C ASP A 55 3.27 -20.55 1.53
N THR A 56 3.04 -20.46 0.22
CA THR A 56 3.59 -19.38 -0.61
C THR A 56 3.02 -18.02 -0.21
N LYS A 57 1.83 -17.98 0.44
CA LYS A 57 1.24 -16.73 0.94
C LYS A 57 2.10 -16.13 2.06
N LEU A 58 2.53 -16.97 3.00
CA LEU A 58 3.44 -16.52 4.06
C LEU A 58 4.79 -16.11 3.48
N MET A 59 5.31 -16.87 2.51
CA MET A 59 6.52 -16.52 1.79
C MET A 59 6.44 -15.15 1.12
N PHE A 60 5.31 -14.85 0.47
CA PHE A 60 5.10 -13.55 -0.18
C PHE A 60 5.05 -12.41 0.85
N ASP A 61 4.34 -12.59 1.96
CA ASP A 61 4.23 -11.60 3.03
C ASP A 61 5.61 -11.29 3.67
N LEU A 62 6.34 -12.34 4.05
CA LEU A 62 7.68 -12.24 4.63
C LEU A 62 8.70 -11.68 3.62
N GLY A 63 8.53 -12.02 2.35
CA GLY A 63 9.32 -11.50 1.25
C GLY A 63 9.10 -10.01 0.99
N LEU A 64 7.84 -9.54 0.97
CA LEU A 64 7.50 -8.11 0.92
C LEU A 64 8.06 -7.38 2.14
N ALA A 65 7.96 -7.97 3.33
CA ALA A 65 8.49 -7.37 4.57
C ALA A 65 10.00 -7.21 4.51
N THR A 66 10.69 -8.23 3.99
CA THR A 66 12.14 -8.21 3.78
C THR A 66 12.54 -7.05 2.87
N VAL A 67 11.88 -6.91 1.70
CA VAL A 67 12.15 -5.80 0.78
C VAL A 67 11.85 -4.45 1.43
N PHE A 68 10.77 -4.35 2.21
CA PHE A 68 10.36 -3.10 2.82
C PHE A 68 11.34 -2.64 3.91
N VAL A 69 11.78 -3.57 4.78
CA VAL A 69 12.79 -3.30 5.81
C VAL A 69 14.13 -2.95 5.19
N CYS A 70 14.59 -3.70 4.19
CA CYS A 70 15.82 -3.37 3.45
C CYS A 70 15.73 -1.99 2.77
N GLY A 71 14.59 -1.66 2.16
CA GLY A 71 14.33 -0.35 1.56
C GLY A 71 14.33 0.80 2.58
N MET A 72 13.74 0.58 3.77
CA MET A 72 13.77 1.55 4.88
C MET A 72 15.21 1.80 5.36
N LEU A 73 16.01 0.74 5.53
CA LEU A 73 17.41 0.87 5.92
C LEU A 73 18.19 1.67 4.86
N LEU A 74 18.03 1.33 3.57
CA LEU A 74 18.64 2.07 2.47
C LEU A 74 18.23 3.55 2.46
N ALA A 75 16.96 3.85 2.71
CA ALA A 75 16.49 5.22 2.84
C ALA A 75 17.27 5.98 3.92
N GLY A 76 17.42 5.42 5.12
CA GLY A 76 18.20 6.04 6.20
C GLY A 76 19.68 6.23 5.86
N PHE A 77 20.35 5.19 5.33
CA PHE A 77 21.78 5.24 5.00
C PHE A 77 22.09 6.21 3.85
N ILE A 78 21.37 6.10 2.73
CA ILE A 78 21.64 6.89 1.53
C ILE A 78 21.22 8.35 1.73
N ALA A 79 20.08 8.63 2.39
CA ALA A 79 19.67 10.00 2.69
C ALA A 79 20.70 10.73 3.57
N THR A 80 21.23 10.02 4.59
CA THR A 80 22.26 10.59 5.45
C THR A 80 23.55 10.85 4.67
N ALA A 81 24.00 9.90 3.86
CA ALA A 81 25.21 10.05 3.06
C ALA A 81 25.10 11.22 2.08
N ALA A 82 23.93 11.40 1.46
CA ALA A 82 23.68 12.45 0.47
C ALA A 82 23.51 13.85 1.07
N LEU A 83 23.14 13.97 2.36
CA LEU A 83 22.83 15.26 2.97
C LEU A 83 23.59 15.51 4.28
N SER A 84 23.39 14.68 5.30
CA SER A 84 23.95 14.91 6.64
C SER A 84 25.49 14.91 6.62
N ARG A 85 26.12 13.97 5.90
CA ARG A 85 27.59 13.94 5.73
C ARG A 85 28.14 15.18 5.04
N GLU A 86 27.45 15.70 4.03
CA GLU A 86 27.88 16.92 3.36
C GLU A 86 27.78 18.15 4.27
N ILE A 87 26.78 18.16 5.16
CA ILE A 87 26.62 19.24 6.16
C ILE A 87 27.75 19.15 7.18
N GLU A 88 28.02 17.97 7.73
CA GLU A 88 29.09 17.73 8.71
C GLU A 88 30.47 18.06 8.13
N ASN A 89 30.73 17.67 6.88
CA ASN A 89 31.98 17.95 6.18
C ASN A 89 32.09 19.39 5.63
N LYS A 90 31.09 20.24 5.90
CA LYS A 90 31.00 21.63 5.42
C LYS A 90 31.05 21.78 3.89
N THR A 91 30.83 20.72 3.13
CA THR A 91 30.84 20.76 1.66
C THR A 91 29.57 21.38 1.11
N VAL A 92 28.44 21.32 1.83
CA VAL A 92 27.19 22.00 1.45
C VAL A 92 27.36 23.52 1.31
N LEU A 93 28.22 24.15 2.12
CA LEU A 93 28.49 25.59 2.06
C LEU A 93 29.02 26.04 0.70
N THR A 94 29.77 25.18 0.02
CA THR A 94 30.31 25.46 -1.33
C THR A 94 29.25 25.43 -2.43
N VAL A 95 28.13 24.77 -2.18
CA VAL A 95 26.99 24.69 -3.11
C VAL A 95 26.02 25.85 -2.84
N VAL A 96 25.83 26.21 -1.57
CA VAL A 96 24.98 27.34 -1.16
C VAL A 96 25.60 28.71 -1.48
N SER A 97 26.93 28.78 -1.67
CA SER A 97 27.60 30.00 -2.16
C SER A 97 27.31 30.31 -3.63
N LYS A 98 26.80 29.33 -4.39
CA LYS A 98 26.21 29.54 -5.71
C LYS A 98 24.73 29.94 -5.54
N PRO A 99 24.12 30.70 -6.47
CA PRO A 99 22.73 31.14 -6.37
C PRO A 99 21.73 29.99 -6.57
N VAL A 100 21.74 29.01 -5.68
CA VAL A 100 20.88 27.82 -5.67
C VAL A 100 19.95 27.93 -4.46
N SER A 101 18.64 27.95 -4.70
CA SER A 101 17.68 27.96 -3.61
C SER A 101 17.74 26.66 -2.79
N ARG A 102 17.52 26.77 -1.47
CA ARG A 102 17.47 25.61 -0.57
C ARG A 102 16.43 24.57 -0.97
N VAL A 103 15.31 25.03 -1.56
CA VAL A 103 14.25 24.17 -2.09
C VAL A 103 14.76 23.31 -3.24
N MET A 104 15.45 23.92 -4.21
CA MET A 104 16.00 23.19 -5.37
C MET A 104 17.10 22.20 -4.95
N LEU A 105 17.89 22.54 -3.93
CA LEU A 105 18.89 21.63 -3.37
C LEU A 105 18.22 20.37 -2.80
N ILE A 106 17.25 20.53 -1.89
CA ILE A 106 16.58 19.40 -1.24
C ILE A 106 15.80 18.56 -2.24
N LEU A 107 15.10 19.20 -3.18
CA LEU A 107 14.35 18.50 -4.22
C LEU A 107 15.29 17.71 -5.15
N GLY A 108 16.42 18.29 -5.55
CA GLY A 108 17.45 17.58 -6.32
C GLY A 108 18.04 16.39 -5.55
N LYS A 109 18.37 16.58 -4.27
CA LYS A 109 18.87 15.51 -3.40
C LYS A 109 17.87 14.36 -3.26
N PHE A 110 16.60 14.68 -3.00
CA PHE A 110 15.53 13.69 -2.92
C PHE A 110 15.38 12.92 -4.25
N LEU A 111 15.33 13.61 -5.40
CA LEU A 111 15.21 12.94 -6.70
C LEU A 111 16.40 12.01 -7.00
N GLY A 112 17.62 12.42 -6.65
CA GLY A 112 18.81 11.58 -6.82
C GLY A 112 18.80 10.34 -5.92
N VAL A 113 18.50 10.53 -4.63
CA VAL A 113 18.43 9.44 -3.64
C VAL A 113 17.28 8.48 -3.94
N SER A 114 16.09 9.00 -4.25
CA SER A 114 14.93 8.19 -4.62
C SER A 114 15.20 7.37 -5.88
N GLY A 115 15.86 7.92 -6.91
CA GLY A 115 16.25 7.15 -8.08
C GLY A 115 17.15 5.96 -7.74
N ALA A 116 18.16 6.17 -6.87
CA ALA A 116 19.07 5.11 -6.48
C ALA A 116 18.38 4.02 -5.66
N ILE A 117 17.52 4.41 -4.71
CA ILE A 117 16.73 3.49 -3.89
C ILE A 117 15.72 2.74 -4.75
N MET A 118 15.04 3.40 -5.69
CA MET A 118 14.09 2.74 -6.60
C MET A 118 14.77 1.67 -7.45
N MET A 119 15.97 1.93 -7.97
CA MET A 119 16.72 0.92 -8.71
C MET A 119 17.08 -0.28 -7.82
N ALA A 120 17.49 -0.03 -6.58
CA ALA A 120 17.75 -1.09 -5.61
C ALA A 120 16.48 -1.88 -5.27
N SER A 121 15.38 -1.19 -4.98
CA SER A 121 14.10 -1.80 -4.62
C SER A 121 13.47 -2.60 -5.75
N VAL A 122 13.55 -2.14 -7.00
CA VAL A 122 13.12 -2.94 -8.16
C VAL A 122 13.96 -4.21 -8.28
N THR A 123 15.28 -4.12 -8.08
CA THR A 123 16.15 -5.30 -8.09
C THR A 123 15.78 -6.29 -6.97
N MET A 124 15.51 -5.81 -5.75
CA MET A 124 15.06 -6.64 -4.63
C MET A 124 13.69 -7.28 -4.88
N ILE A 125 12.77 -6.56 -5.53
CA ILE A 125 11.48 -7.10 -5.98
C ILE A 125 11.68 -8.18 -7.05
N MET A 126 12.61 -8.01 -7.99
CA MET A 126 12.90 -9.06 -8.98
C MET A 126 13.39 -10.34 -8.29
N PHE A 127 14.23 -10.24 -7.26
CA PHE A 127 14.61 -11.42 -6.45
C PHE A 127 13.41 -12.03 -5.71
N LEU A 128 12.49 -11.21 -5.19
CA LEU A 128 11.25 -11.70 -4.59
C LEU A 128 10.38 -12.44 -5.62
N LEU A 129 10.17 -11.89 -6.82
CA LEU A 129 9.37 -12.52 -7.87
C LEU A 129 9.99 -13.84 -8.35
N MET A 130 11.32 -13.91 -8.47
CA MET A 130 12.04 -15.15 -8.73
C MET A 130 11.83 -16.17 -7.61
N ALA A 131 11.91 -15.74 -6.35
CA ALA A 131 11.67 -16.60 -5.20
C ALA A 131 10.24 -17.16 -5.18
N ILE A 132 9.23 -16.31 -5.41
CA ILE A 132 7.81 -16.73 -5.49
C ILE A 132 7.61 -17.78 -6.58
N ARG A 133 8.34 -17.66 -7.69
CA ARG A 133 8.27 -18.68 -8.74
C ARG A 133 8.93 -20.00 -8.33
N HIS A 134 10.08 -19.94 -7.67
CA HIS A 134 10.71 -21.15 -7.14
C HIS A 134 9.73 -21.92 -6.24
N GLY A 135 8.94 -21.17 -5.46
CA GLY A 135 7.94 -21.71 -4.56
C GLY A 135 8.58 -22.23 -3.27
N VAL A 136 7.75 -22.56 -2.29
CA VAL A 136 8.22 -23.02 -0.98
C VAL A 136 8.60 -24.49 -1.03
N MET A 137 9.75 -24.85 -0.45
CA MET A 137 10.16 -26.25 -0.29
C MET A 137 9.52 -26.80 0.99
N SER A 138 8.46 -27.60 0.84
CA SER A 138 7.69 -28.14 1.97
C SER A 138 8.07 -29.60 2.26
N ASN A 139 8.42 -30.36 1.23
CA ASN A 139 8.86 -31.76 1.34
C ASN A 139 10.30 -31.94 0.85
N ALA A 140 11.01 -32.92 1.42
CA ALA A 140 12.37 -33.30 0.98
C ALA A 140 12.40 -33.87 -0.46
N SER A 141 11.24 -34.17 -1.03
CA SER A 141 11.06 -34.62 -2.42
C SER A 141 10.80 -33.49 -3.41
N ASP A 142 10.64 -32.25 -2.95
CA ASP A 142 10.33 -31.12 -3.83
C ASP A 142 11.56 -30.82 -4.70
N GLU A 143 11.37 -30.83 -6.02
CA GLU A 143 12.45 -30.54 -6.96
C GLU A 143 12.75 -29.03 -7.03
N LEU A 144 14.04 -28.71 -6.95
CA LEU A 144 14.53 -27.33 -7.06
C LEU A 144 14.24 -26.78 -8.46
N ASP A 145 13.62 -25.59 -8.55
CA ASP A 145 13.52 -24.85 -9.82
C ASP A 145 14.92 -24.35 -10.23
N MET A 146 15.61 -25.20 -11.00
CA MET A 146 16.98 -24.99 -11.44
C MET A 146 17.13 -23.77 -12.37
N PRO A 147 16.20 -23.49 -13.31
CA PRO A 147 16.19 -22.24 -14.05
C PRO A 147 16.28 -21.00 -13.15
N VAL A 148 15.48 -20.93 -12.07
CA VAL A 148 15.50 -19.79 -11.14
C VAL A 148 16.86 -19.61 -10.50
N ILE A 149 17.46 -20.70 -10.01
CA ILE A 149 18.77 -20.66 -9.34
C ILE A 149 19.86 -20.22 -10.34
N ILE A 150 19.88 -20.80 -11.54
CA ILE A 150 20.91 -20.49 -12.54
C ILE A 150 20.80 -19.04 -13.00
N PHE A 151 19.61 -18.56 -13.38
CA PHE A 151 19.46 -17.20 -13.90
C PHE A 151 19.67 -16.13 -12.81
N SER A 152 19.25 -16.39 -11.57
CA SER A 152 19.49 -15.45 -10.46
C SER A 152 20.98 -15.36 -10.09
N LEU A 153 21.67 -16.51 -9.93
CA LEU A 153 23.10 -16.55 -9.64
C LEU A 153 23.94 -16.01 -10.81
N ALA A 154 23.54 -16.28 -12.06
CA ALA A 154 24.19 -15.72 -13.23
C ALA A 154 24.05 -14.19 -13.28
N ALA A 155 22.87 -13.64 -12.98
CA ALA A 155 22.68 -12.20 -12.93
C ALA A 155 23.61 -11.52 -11.90
N VAL A 156 23.69 -12.09 -10.69
CA VAL A 156 24.61 -11.60 -9.64
C VAL A 156 26.07 -11.78 -10.03
N GLY A 157 26.43 -12.98 -10.52
CA GLY A 157 27.79 -13.34 -10.90
C GLY A 157 28.33 -12.47 -12.05
N ILE A 158 27.53 -12.24 -13.08
CA ILE A 158 27.89 -11.37 -14.21
C ILE A 158 28.01 -9.92 -13.74
N ALA A 159 27.05 -9.40 -12.95
CA ALA A 159 27.11 -8.04 -12.45
C ALA A 159 28.35 -7.77 -11.59
N CYS A 160 28.65 -8.68 -10.66
CA CYS A 160 29.84 -8.60 -9.81
C CYS A 160 31.12 -8.85 -10.60
N GLY A 161 31.13 -9.79 -11.55
CA GLY A 161 32.28 -10.09 -12.39
C GLY A 161 32.68 -8.93 -13.30
N VAL A 162 31.72 -8.33 -14.00
CA VAL A 162 31.94 -7.13 -14.83
C VAL A 162 32.30 -5.93 -13.95
N GLY A 163 31.68 -5.80 -12.78
CA GLY A 163 32.04 -4.78 -11.79
C GLY A 163 33.49 -4.90 -11.33
N ALA A 164 33.95 -6.12 -11.02
CA ALA A 164 35.31 -6.40 -10.57
C ALA A 164 36.32 -6.17 -11.71
N TRP A 165 36.01 -6.66 -12.91
CA TRP A 165 36.81 -6.42 -14.11
C TRP A 165 36.95 -4.92 -14.41
N GLY A 166 35.83 -4.20 -14.45
CA GLY A 166 35.78 -2.76 -14.68
C GLY A 166 36.55 -1.97 -13.63
N ASN A 167 36.49 -2.40 -12.37
CA ASN A 167 37.26 -1.80 -11.29
C ASN A 167 38.76 -2.02 -11.44
N PHE A 168 39.19 -3.26 -11.74
CA PHE A 168 40.62 -3.61 -11.85
C PHE A 168 41.29 -3.00 -13.10
N PHE A 169 40.66 -3.09 -14.27
CA PHE A 169 41.28 -2.67 -15.54
C PHE A 169 41.06 -1.20 -15.88
N TYR A 170 39.91 -0.62 -15.49
CA TYR A 170 39.51 0.73 -15.91
C TYR A 170 39.32 1.72 -14.76
N GLY A 171 39.52 1.30 -13.51
CA GLY A 171 39.35 2.14 -12.33
C GLY A 171 37.90 2.58 -12.07
N TRP A 172 36.90 1.87 -12.62
CA TRP A 172 35.50 2.17 -12.40
C TRP A 172 35.08 1.88 -10.95
N SER A 173 34.02 2.52 -10.47
CA SER A 173 33.44 2.16 -9.17
C SER A 173 32.77 0.79 -9.26
N PHE A 174 33.24 -0.16 -8.45
CA PHE A 174 32.71 -1.52 -8.37
C PHE A 174 31.21 -1.51 -8.06
N THR A 175 30.80 -0.86 -6.96
CA THR A 175 29.41 -0.81 -6.50
C THR A 175 28.49 -0.20 -7.56
N GLN A 176 28.88 0.95 -8.13
CA GLN A 176 28.07 1.62 -9.15
C GLN A 176 27.85 0.70 -10.37
N THR A 177 28.92 0.08 -10.86
CA THR A 177 28.86 -0.79 -12.04
C THR A 177 28.02 -2.04 -11.76
N ALA A 178 28.23 -2.68 -10.62
CA ALA A 178 27.49 -3.86 -10.21
C ALA A 178 25.99 -3.57 -10.08
N VAL A 179 25.58 -2.50 -9.38
CA VAL A 179 24.15 -2.18 -9.19
C VAL A 179 23.47 -1.79 -10.51
N ILE A 180 24.14 -1.00 -11.35
CA ILE A 180 23.58 -0.59 -12.67
C ILE A 180 23.37 -1.82 -13.58
N LEU A 181 24.27 -2.81 -13.53
CA LEU A 181 24.13 -4.04 -14.31
C LEU A 181 23.13 -5.03 -13.69
N LEU A 182 23.05 -5.09 -12.36
CA LEU A 182 22.21 -6.05 -11.66
C LEU A 182 20.72 -5.83 -11.94
N LEU A 183 20.26 -4.59 -12.09
CA LEU A 183 18.87 -4.28 -12.44
C LEU A 183 18.47 -4.92 -13.79
N PRO A 184 19.05 -4.55 -14.95
CA PRO A 184 18.64 -5.16 -16.22
C PRO A 184 18.91 -6.66 -16.26
N LEU A 185 19.98 -7.16 -15.65
CA LEU A 185 20.25 -8.59 -15.60
C LEU A 185 19.21 -9.37 -14.77
N SER A 186 18.73 -8.80 -13.66
CA SER A 186 17.65 -9.42 -12.88
C SER A 186 16.31 -9.40 -13.61
N VAL A 187 16.00 -8.32 -14.34
CA VAL A 187 14.81 -8.25 -15.20
C VAL A 187 14.88 -9.28 -16.33
N VAL A 188 16.01 -9.35 -17.04
CA VAL A 188 16.23 -10.35 -18.09
C VAL A 188 16.18 -11.76 -17.51
N GLY A 189 16.81 -11.98 -16.36
CA GLY A 189 16.74 -13.25 -15.64
C GLY A 189 15.31 -13.65 -15.34
N TYR A 190 14.47 -12.73 -14.87
CA TYR A 190 13.07 -13.01 -14.57
C TYR A 190 12.26 -13.33 -15.84
N LEU A 191 12.49 -12.59 -16.92
CA LEU A 191 11.84 -12.88 -18.21
C LEU A 191 12.26 -14.24 -18.77
N LEU A 192 13.55 -14.58 -18.70
CA LEU A 192 14.07 -15.89 -19.13
C LEU A 192 13.45 -17.01 -18.30
N ILE A 193 13.42 -16.84 -16.99
CA ILE A 193 12.75 -17.75 -16.07
C ILE A 193 11.32 -17.97 -16.59
N LEU A 194 10.50 -16.94 -16.79
CA LEU A 194 9.12 -17.09 -17.30
C LEU A 194 9.00 -17.88 -18.63
N MET A 195 10.02 -17.83 -19.50
CA MET A 195 10.03 -18.58 -20.77
C MET A 195 10.33 -20.07 -20.62
N PHE A 196 10.99 -20.50 -19.54
CA PHE A 196 11.35 -21.89 -19.30
C PHE A 196 10.50 -22.48 -18.17
N SER A 197 9.98 -23.69 -18.33
CA SER A 197 9.39 -24.46 -17.24
C SER A 197 10.48 -25.03 -16.31
N LYS A 198 10.09 -25.62 -15.17
CA LYS A 198 11.00 -26.31 -14.24
C LYS A 198 11.85 -27.39 -14.92
N GLU A 199 11.30 -28.02 -15.95
CA GLU A 199 11.93 -29.08 -16.75
C GLU A 199 12.69 -28.55 -17.98
N TRP A 200 12.94 -27.23 -18.08
CA TRP A 200 13.60 -26.58 -19.22
C TRP A 200 12.82 -26.61 -20.54
N HIS A 201 11.50 -26.83 -20.50
CA HIS A 201 10.66 -26.73 -21.68
C HIS A 201 10.25 -25.27 -21.94
N LEU A 202 10.16 -24.88 -23.22
CA LEU A 202 9.68 -23.55 -23.59
C LEU A 202 8.18 -23.42 -23.32
N GLN A 203 7.78 -22.38 -22.60
CA GLN A 203 6.39 -22.08 -22.27
C GLN A 203 6.04 -20.61 -22.60
N PRO A 204 4.76 -20.30 -22.83
CA PRO A 204 4.31 -18.92 -22.99
C PRO A 204 4.52 -18.09 -21.72
N LEU A 205 4.97 -16.84 -21.86
CA LEU A 205 5.26 -15.93 -20.73
C LEU A 205 4.10 -15.72 -19.75
N GLY A 206 2.86 -15.96 -20.18
CA GLY A 206 1.66 -15.74 -19.37
C GLY A 206 1.30 -16.89 -18.42
N THR A 207 1.97 -18.05 -18.50
CA THR A 207 1.60 -19.22 -17.67
C THR A 207 1.94 -19.01 -16.19
N ASP A 208 3.14 -18.51 -15.91
CA ASP A 208 3.64 -18.30 -14.54
C ASP A 208 3.56 -16.84 -14.07
N PHE A 209 3.11 -15.92 -14.94
CA PHE A 209 3.07 -14.51 -14.61
C PHE A 209 1.90 -14.19 -13.67
N LYS A 210 2.23 -13.66 -12.48
CA LYS A 210 1.28 -13.27 -11.44
C LYS A 210 1.09 -11.75 -11.41
N PRO A 211 0.07 -11.21 -12.10
CA PRO A 211 -0.10 -9.76 -12.25
C PRO A 211 -0.44 -9.06 -10.93
N GLN A 212 -1.27 -9.65 -10.05
CA GLN A 212 -1.63 -9.00 -8.79
C GLN A 212 -0.44 -8.96 -7.82
N VAL A 213 0.36 -10.03 -7.75
CA VAL A 213 1.62 -10.06 -6.98
C VAL A 213 2.58 -8.97 -7.45
N THR A 214 2.73 -8.82 -8.77
CA THR A 214 3.61 -7.80 -9.37
C THR A 214 3.10 -6.40 -9.05
N LEU A 215 1.78 -6.18 -9.13
CA LEU A 215 1.15 -4.91 -8.80
C LEU A 215 1.28 -4.56 -7.31
N ALA A 216 1.08 -5.51 -6.42
CA ALA A 216 1.26 -5.33 -4.98
C ALA A 216 2.72 -4.98 -4.66
N SER A 217 3.67 -5.66 -5.30
CA SER A 217 5.10 -5.35 -5.18
C SER A 217 5.42 -3.96 -5.72
N ALA A 218 4.80 -3.53 -6.82
CA ALA A 218 4.96 -2.19 -7.37
C ALA A 218 4.41 -1.10 -6.43
N CYS A 219 3.31 -1.37 -5.71
CA CYS A 219 2.78 -0.44 -4.70
C CYS A 219 3.76 -0.27 -3.51
N LEU A 220 4.53 -1.30 -3.17
CA LEU A 220 5.56 -1.22 -2.14
C LEU A 220 6.65 -0.19 -2.48
N LEU A 221 6.95 0.01 -3.76
CA LEU A 221 7.89 1.05 -4.20
C LEU A 221 7.44 2.46 -3.78
N LEU A 222 6.13 2.72 -3.82
CA LEU A 222 5.57 4.00 -3.36
C LEU A 222 5.77 4.20 -1.86
N ALA A 223 5.61 3.14 -1.05
CA ALA A 223 5.88 3.19 0.38
C ALA A 223 7.35 3.53 0.69
N ILE A 224 8.28 2.92 -0.07
CA ILE A 224 9.71 3.17 0.07
C ILE A 224 10.06 4.62 -0.34
N LEU A 225 9.39 5.19 -1.35
CA LEU A 225 9.55 6.60 -1.71
C LEU A 225 9.08 7.55 -0.60
N VAL A 226 7.94 7.24 0.04
CA VAL A 226 7.48 8.00 1.21
C VAL A 226 8.51 7.94 2.33
N LEU A 227 9.01 6.75 2.69
CA LEU A 227 10.06 6.62 3.71
C LEU A 227 11.35 7.34 3.32
N THR A 228 11.69 7.38 2.03
CA THR A 228 12.83 8.14 1.53
C THR A 228 12.64 9.63 1.77
N SER A 229 11.43 10.18 1.59
CA SER A 229 11.13 11.58 1.89
C SER A 229 11.26 11.89 3.39
N VAL A 230 10.81 10.97 4.25
CA VAL A 230 11.00 11.05 5.72
C VAL A 230 12.48 11.02 6.08
N ALA A 231 13.25 10.11 5.48
CA ALA A 231 14.68 9.98 5.73
C ALA A 231 15.44 11.25 5.33
N ILE A 232 15.14 11.82 4.16
CA ILE A 232 15.71 13.10 3.71
C ILE A 232 15.37 14.22 4.69
N ALA A 233 14.12 14.31 5.14
CA ALA A 233 13.70 15.30 6.12
C ALA A 233 14.47 15.16 7.44
N ALA A 234 14.60 13.94 7.96
CA ALA A 234 15.36 13.65 9.18
C ALA A 234 16.85 13.98 9.03
N SER A 235 17.48 13.61 7.90
CA SER A 235 18.89 13.88 7.62
C SER A 235 19.23 15.37 7.48
N THR A 236 18.25 16.27 7.34
CA THR A 236 18.51 17.73 7.37
C THR A 236 19.04 18.20 8.72
N ARG A 237 18.78 17.46 9.82
CA ARG A 237 19.16 17.85 11.19
C ARG A 237 19.87 16.77 11.97
N LEU A 238 19.60 15.51 11.68
CA LEU A 238 20.06 14.38 12.46
C LEU A 238 21.30 13.74 11.84
N SER A 239 22.13 13.14 12.68
CA SER A 239 23.22 12.26 12.26
C SER A 239 22.66 10.92 11.74
N GLN A 240 23.53 10.07 11.20
CA GLN A 240 23.13 8.80 10.58
C GLN A 240 22.29 7.91 11.48
N VAL A 241 22.75 7.68 12.71
CA VAL A 241 22.11 6.76 13.66
C VAL A 241 20.71 7.28 14.01
N MET A 242 20.59 8.56 14.32
CA MET A 242 19.31 9.17 14.65
C MET A 242 18.36 9.23 13.46
N THR A 243 18.87 9.39 12.23
CA THR A 243 18.05 9.31 11.01
C THR A 243 17.44 7.91 10.86
N ILE A 244 18.23 6.85 11.06
CA ILE A 244 17.74 5.47 10.99
C ILE A 244 16.69 5.23 12.08
N VAL A 245 16.93 5.69 13.32
CA VAL A 245 15.95 5.58 14.41
C VAL A 245 14.63 6.27 14.04
N VAL A 246 14.68 7.46 13.42
CA VAL A 246 13.46 8.15 12.94
C VAL A 246 12.77 7.39 11.81
N CYS A 247 13.53 6.78 10.89
CA CYS A 247 12.95 5.96 9.82
C CYS A 247 12.23 4.73 10.40
N VAL A 248 12.88 4.01 11.33
CA VAL A 248 12.29 2.86 12.04
C VAL A 248 11.08 3.28 12.87
N GLY A 249 11.17 4.37 13.62
CA GLY A 249 10.06 4.88 14.43
C GLY A 249 8.87 5.29 13.57
N THR A 250 9.11 5.97 12.45
CA THR A 250 8.05 6.35 11.49
C THR A 250 7.45 5.12 10.83
N PHE A 251 8.28 4.12 10.46
CA PHE A 251 7.81 2.87 9.90
C PHE A 251 6.90 2.10 10.87
N LEU A 252 7.31 1.94 12.14
CA LEU A 252 6.50 1.26 13.15
C LEU A 252 5.22 2.02 13.46
N ALA A 253 5.30 3.35 13.63
CA ALA A 253 4.13 4.20 13.83
C ALA A 253 3.16 4.11 12.64
N ALA A 254 3.70 4.00 11.42
CA ALA A 254 2.93 3.90 10.20
C ALA A 254 2.19 2.57 10.06
N LEU A 255 2.83 1.46 10.41
CA LEU A 255 2.17 0.15 10.47
C LEU A 255 1.08 0.15 11.54
N LEU A 256 1.35 0.71 12.72
CA LEU A 256 0.40 0.71 13.83
C LEU A 256 -0.65 1.84 13.75
N SER A 257 -0.59 2.72 12.74
CA SER A 257 -1.43 3.92 12.64
C SER A 257 -2.93 3.59 12.67
N ASN A 258 -3.36 2.56 11.92
CA ASN A 258 -4.75 2.12 11.90
C ASN A 258 -5.22 1.57 13.26
N TYR A 259 -4.37 0.77 13.91
CA TYR A 259 -4.70 0.16 15.19
C TYR A 259 -4.72 1.18 16.33
N ILE A 260 -3.74 2.09 16.39
CA ILE A 260 -3.61 3.07 17.48
C ILE A 260 -4.61 4.21 17.29
N VAL A 261 -4.65 4.82 16.11
CA VAL A 261 -5.42 6.05 15.85
C VAL A 261 -6.64 5.77 14.98
N GLY A 262 -6.49 5.02 13.89
CA GLY A 262 -7.55 4.77 12.90
C GLY A 262 -8.84 4.20 13.49
N ARG A 263 -8.73 3.26 14.44
CA ARG A 263 -9.90 2.67 15.12
C ARG A 263 -10.77 3.67 15.89
N HIS A 264 -10.23 4.84 16.24
CA HIS A 264 -10.94 5.88 16.97
C HIS A 264 -11.48 6.99 16.06
N VAL A 265 -11.18 6.96 14.76
CA VAL A 265 -11.61 7.99 13.79
C VAL A 265 -13.11 7.89 13.54
N PHE A 266 -13.60 6.68 13.27
CA PHE A 266 -15.00 6.41 12.97
C PHE A 266 -15.63 5.66 14.13
N VAL A 267 -16.61 6.29 14.78
CA VAL A 267 -17.29 5.74 15.93
C VAL A 267 -18.72 5.40 15.53
N ASN A 268 -18.99 4.10 15.46
CA ASN A 268 -20.33 3.56 15.29
C ASN A 268 -20.42 2.16 15.92
N THR A 269 -21.64 1.74 16.27
CA THR A 269 -21.92 0.43 16.86
C THR A 269 -22.76 -0.38 15.89
N SER A 270 -22.18 -1.44 15.32
CA SER A 270 -22.92 -2.36 14.45
C SER A 270 -23.94 -3.16 15.26
N ILE A 271 -25.14 -3.32 14.73
CA ILE A 271 -26.23 -4.06 15.41
C ILE A 271 -26.36 -5.49 14.92
N ALA A 272 -25.97 -5.78 13.68
CA ALA A 272 -26.02 -7.09 13.05
C ALA A 272 -25.23 -7.10 11.73
N THR A 273 -25.00 -8.29 11.18
CA THR A 273 -24.45 -8.53 9.84
C THR A 273 -25.54 -9.06 8.90
N VAL A 274 -25.47 -8.67 7.63
CA VAL A 274 -26.40 -9.11 6.58
C VAL A 274 -26.04 -10.53 6.11
N GLU A 275 -26.98 -11.46 6.15
CA GLU A 275 -26.84 -12.80 5.57
C GLU A 275 -27.23 -12.80 4.09
N SER A 276 -28.37 -12.17 3.77
CA SER A 276 -28.85 -12.00 2.40
C SER A 276 -29.81 -10.83 2.30
N ALA A 277 -29.86 -10.20 1.12
CA ALA A 277 -30.84 -9.18 0.79
C ALA A 277 -31.53 -9.56 -0.52
N ARG A 278 -32.87 -9.50 -0.55
CA ARG A 278 -33.68 -9.80 -1.74
C ARG A 278 -34.71 -8.71 -1.95
N ALA A 279 -34.99 -8.37 -3.21
CA ALA A 279 -36.08 -7.45 -3.53
C ALA A 279 -37.41 -8.11 -3.17
N THR A 280 -38.31 -7.37 -2.51
CA THR A 280 -39.66 -7.87 -2.20
C THR A 280 -40.57 -7.84 -3.44
N ASP A 281 -40.25 -6.97 -4.41
CA ASP A 281 -40.95 -6.84 -5.68
C ASP A 281 -39.95 -7.05 -6.84
N ASN A 282 -40.20 -8.07 -7.67
CA ASN A 282 -39.31 -8.45 -8.77
C ASN A 282 -39.26 -7.38 -9.88
N GLU A 283 -40.26 -6.50 -9.97
CA GLU A 283 -40.30 -5.41 -10.95
C GLU A 283 -39.49 -4.17 -10.51
N ARG A 284 -39.16 -4.06 -9.20
CA ARG A 284 -38.44 -2.92 -8.59
C ARG A 284 -37.15 -3.35 -7.89
N SER A 285 -36.26 -3.96 -8.67
CA SER A 285 -35.04 -4.65 -8.20
C SER A 285 -33.78 -3.79 -8.17
N THR A 286 -33.87 -2.48 -8.41
CA THR A 286 -32.69 -1.61 -8.48
C THR A 286 -32.33 -0.99 -7.13
N PHE A 287 -33.28 -0.88 -6.18
CA PHE A 287 -33.12 -0.19 -4.88
C PHE A 287 -32.55 1.24 -4.99
N MET A 288 -32.74 1.87 -6.14
CA MET A 288 -32.24 3.21 -6.45
C MET A 288 -33.36 4.23 -6.46
N ASN A 289 -34.63 3.80 -6.47
CA ASN A 289 -35.78 4.69 -6.56
C ASN A 289 -36.56 4.75 -5.24
N ALA A 290 -37.15 5.92 -4.98
CA ALA A 290 -38.06 6.08 -3.84
C ALA A 290 -39.22 5.08 -3.93
N GLY A 291 -39.42 4.31 -2.86
CA GLY A 291 -40.45 3.29 -2.76
C GLY A 291 -39.97 1.86 -3.00
N ASP A 292 -38.74 1.66 -3.46
CA ASP A 292 -38.16 0.31 -3.59
C ASP A 292 -38.05 -0.34 -2.20
N THR A 293 -38.43 -1.62 -2.12
CA THR A 293 -38.52 -2.35 -0.85
C THR A 293 -37.68 -3.63 -0.93
N TYR A 294 -36.85 -3.85 0.08
CA TYR A 294 -35.97 -5.01 0.19
C TYR A 294 -36.22 -5.75 1.49
N GLU A 295 -36.12 -7.06 1.43
CA GLU A 295 -36.09 -7.94 2.59
C GLU A 295 -34.64 -8.30 2.88
N VAL A 296 -34.16 -7.90 4.05
CA VAL A 296 -32.81 -8.14 4.54
C VAL A 296 -32.90 -9.14 5.69
N LYS A 297 -32.30 -10.31 5.48
CA LYS A 297 -32.13 -11.31 6.52
C LYS A 297 -30.78 -11.11 7.21
N LEU A 298 -30.80 -11.00 8.53
CA LEU A 298 -29.63 -10.83 9.37
C LEU A 298 -29.12 -12.19 9.83
N GLU A 299 -27.80 -12.32 9.94
CA GLU A 299 -27.14 -13.55 10.38
C GLU A 299 -27.42 -13.86 11.87
N GLN A 300 -27.56 -12.81 12.68
CA GLN A 300 -27.89 -12.88 14.10
C GLN A 300 -28.98 -11.88 14.45
N ALA A 301 -29.68 -12.12 15.56
CA ALA A 301 -30.66 -11.17 16.06
C ALA A 301 -29.97 -9.83 16.39
N PRO A 302 -30.62 -8.68 16.09
CA PRO A 302 -30.04 -7.37 16.37
C PRO A 302 -29.68 -7.21 17.84
N THR A 303 -28.47 -6.73 18.12
CA THR A 303 -28.03 -6.46 19.51
C THR A 303 -28.84 -5.33 20.16
N ALA A 304 -29.38 -4.42 19.36
CA ALA A 304 -30.29 -3.36 19.78
C ALA A 304 -31.67 -3.56 19.13
N PRO A 305 -32.78 -3.35 19.86
CA PRO A 305 -34.12 -3.54 19.31
C PRO A 305 -34.39 -2.53 18.18
N VAL A 306 -34.72 -3.04 17.00
CA VAL A 306 -35.07 -2.25 15.81
C VAL A 306 -36.58 -2.08 15.75
N LYS A 307 -37.05 -0.84 15.62
CA LYS A 307 -38.49 -0.52 15.49
C LYS A 307 -38.82 -0.12 14.05
N PRO A 308 -40.06 -0.39 13.58
CA PRO A 308 -40.56 0.21 12.35
C PRO A 308 -40.48 1.75 12.42
N GLY A 309 -39.91 2.37 11.39
CA GLY A 309 -39.61 3.81 11.32
C GLY A 309 -38.16 4.16 11.65
N ASP A 310 -37.39 3.24 12.24
CA ASP A 310 -35.97 3.49 12.51
C ASP A 310 -35.17 3.61 11.21
N PRO A 311 -34.15 4.48 11.18
CA PRO A 311 -33.26 4.60 10.03
C PRO A 311 -32.39 3.36 9.89
N PHE A 312 -32.15 2.96 8.64
CA PHE A 312 -31.33 1.81 8.28
C PHE A 312 -30.08 2.28 7.54
N TYR A 313 -28.93 2.13 8.18
CA TYR A 313 -27.63 2.38 7.57
C TYR A 313 -26.88 1.06 7.43
N TYR A 314 -26.08 0.92 6.37
CA TYR A 314 -25.21 -0.23 6.19
C TYR A 314 -23.87 0.17 5.60
N SER A 315 -22.84 -0.62 5.89
CA SER A 315 -21.46 -0.41 5.46
C SER A 315 -20.74 -1.75 5.30
N PRO A 316 -19.80 -1.89 4.36
CA PRO A 316 -18.91 -3.05 4.29
C PRO A 316 -17.95 -3.14 5.48
N SER A 317 -17.84 -2.10 6.29
CA SER A 317 -16.91 -2.03 7.41
C SER A 317 -17.64 -2.05 8.77
N PRO A 318 -17.05 -2.66 9.80
CA PRO A 318 -17.60 -2.69 11.16
C PRO A 318 -17.63 -1.31 11.82
N ASN A 319 -16.74 -0.39 11.39
CA ASN A 319 -16.67 0.97 11.92
C ASN A 319 -17.67 1.93 11.25
N GLY A 320 -18.42 1.45 10.25
CA GLY A 320 -19.44 2.21 9.55
C GLY A 320 -18.89 3.23 8.54
N PHE A 321 -17.67 3.05 8.01
CA PHE A 321 -17.10 3.91 6.96
C PHE A 321 -16.50 3.10 5.79
N PRO A 322 -16.87 3.37 4.53
CA PRO A 322 -17.84 4.37 4.09
C PRO A 322 -19.27 3.92 4.38
N MET A 323 -20.15 4.86 4.73
CA MET A 323 -21.59 4.58 4.80
C MET A 323 -22.18 4.60 3.39
N LEU A 324 -22.94 3.56 3.05
CA LEU A 324 -23.59 3.46 1.73
C LEU A 324 -24.92 4.22 1.65
N VAL A 325 -25.43 4.68 2.80
CA VAL A 325 -26.62 5.52 2.89
C VAL A 325 -26.20 6.85 3.51
N LYS A 326 -26.54 7.96 2.86
CA LYS A 326 -26.25 9.30 3.38
C LYS A 326 -27.01 9.54 4.69
N ALA A 327 -26.35 10.20 5.65
CA ALA A 327 -26.99 10.58 6.91
C ALA A 327 -28.24 11.42 6.66
N PHE A 328 -29.36 11.02 7.28
CA PHE A 328 -30.63 11.73 7.23
C PHE A 328 -31.30 11.72 8.61
N ASP A 329 -32.18 12.68 8.85
CA ASP A 329 -32.98 12.71 10.06
C ASP A 329 -34.27 11.91 9.82
N ALA A 330 -34.44 10.83 10.58
CA ALA A 330 -35.61 9.97 10.54
C ALA A 330 -36.66 10.34 11.61
N ALA A 331 -36.43 11.41 12.38
CA ALA A 331 -37.35 11.83 13.43
C ALA A 331 -38.73 12.15 12.84
N GLY A 332 -39.75 11.39 13.27
CA GLY A 332 -41.14 11.59 12.86
C GLY A 332 -41.57 10.86 11.58
N VAL A 333 -40.71 10.01 10.99
CA VAL A 333 -41.11 9.13 9.88
C VAL A 333 -41.97 7.99 10.43
N ASN A 334 -43.23 7.92 10.00
CA ASN A 334 -44.12 6.82 10.35
C ASN A 334 -44.22 5.86 9.14
N PRO A 335 -43.80 4.59 9.26
CA PRO A 335 -43.87 3.62 8.17
C PRO A 335 -45.30 3.34 7.69
N ASP A 336 -46.32 3.69 8.48
CA ASP A 336 -47.73 3.52 8.13
C ASP A 336 -48.33 4.74 7.40
N ASP A 337 -47.65 5.90 7.38
CA ASP A 337 -48.14 7.12 6.71
C ASP A 337 -47.32 7.43 5.43
N PRO A 338 -47.90 7.19 4.23
CA PRO A 338 -47.24 7.48 2.95
C PRO A 338 -46.80 8.94 2.78
N ASN A 339 -47.49 9.90 3.40
CA ASN A 339 -47.14 11.31 3.28
C ASN A 339 -45.82 11.63 3.97
N THR A 340 -45.51 10.94 5.07
CA THR A 340 -44.24 11.11 5.78
C THR A 340 -43.07 10.48 5.05
N MET A 341 -43.31 9.44 4.24
CA MET A 341 -42.29 8.71 3.47
C MET A 341 -42.00 9.30 2.08
N PHE A 342 -43.02 9.82 1.39
CA PHE A 342 -42.92 10.21 -0.03
C PHE A 342 -43.32 11.66 -0.32
N GLY A 343 -43.69 12.42 0.70
CA GLY A 343 -44.08 13.81 0.56
C GLY A 343 -42.91 14.71 0.10
N PRO A 344 -43.21 15.95 -0.33
CA PRO A 344 -42.19 16.91 -0.77
C PRO A 344 -41.17 17.26 0.33
N ALA A 345 -41.59 17.17 1.60
CA ALA A 345 -40.77 17.44 2.79
C ALA A 345 -40.16 16.16 3.41
N SER A 346 -40.37 14.99 2.81
CA SER A 346 -39.86 13.72 3.35
C SER A 346 -38.34 13.65 3.29
N PRO A 347 -37.70 13.14 4.36
CA PRO A 347 -36.26 12.93 4.34
C PRO A 347 -35.89 11.86 3.31
N ARG A 348 -34.72 12.01 2.70
CA ARG A 348 -34.19 11.07 1.71
C ARG A 348 -33.30 10.06 2.41
N GLY A 349 -33.67 8.79 2.40
CA GLY A 349 -32.96 7.77 3.17
C GLY A 349 -33.55 6.38 3.05
N VAL A 350 -33.13 5.48 3.93
CA VAL A 350 -33.67 4.11 4.02
C VAL A 350 -34.16 3.89 5.43
N VAL A 351 -35.40 3.44 5.58
CA VAL A 351 -36.01 3.16 6.88
C VAL A 351 -36.51 1.73 6.94
N VAL A 352 -36.58 1.18 8.15
CA VAL A 352 -37.15 -0.14 8.41
C VAL A 352 -38.67 -0.02 8.46
N THR A 353 -39.40 -0.72 7.60
CA THR A 353 -40.88 -0.73 7.61
C THR A 353 -41.44 -1.89 8.44
N LYS A 354 -40.75 -3.02 8.49
CA LYS A 354 -41.15 -4.18 9.29
C LYS A 354 -39.91 -4.82 9.91
N ALA A 355 -40.00 -5.21 11.16
CA ALA A 355 -38.94 -5.93 11.87
C ALA A 355 -39.54 -7.18 12.53
N GLN A 356 -39.13 -8.37 12.09
CA GLN A 356 -39.55 -9.66 12.64
C GLN A 356 -38.32 -10.52 12.94
N GLY A 357 -37.89 -10.53 14.21
CA GLY A 357 -36.73 -11.30 14.64
C GLY A 357 -35.45 -10.88 13.90
N SER A 358 -34.92 -11.78 13.07
CA SER A 358 -33.73 -11.54 12.22
C SER A 358 -34.06 -11.05 10.81
N THR A 359 -35.34 -10.88 10.45
CA THR A 359 -35.74 -10.42 9.12
C THR A 359 -36.26 -8.98 9.18
N LEU A 360 -35.67 -8.10 8.39
CA LEU A 360 -36.02 -6.69 8.31
C LEU A 360 -36.50 -6.37 6.88
N THR A 361 -37.65 -5.73 6.77
CA THR A 361 -38.08 -5.12 5.50
C THR A 361 -37.67 -3.66 5.52
N ILE A 362 -36.79 -3.28 4.61
CA ILE A 362 -36.30 -1.91 4.44
C ILE A 362 -36.95 -1.27 3.22
N ARG A 363 -37.17 0.04 3.29
CA ARG A 363 -37.78 0.81 2.21
C ARG A 363 -37.02 2.09 1.96
N HIS A 364 -36.86 2.41 0.69
CA HIS A 364 -36.34 3.68 0.24
C HIS A 364 -37.38 4.79 0.41
N ILE A 365 -37.03 5.87 1.11
CA ILE A 365 -37.87 7.05 1.34
C ILE A 365 -37.27 8.29 0.69
N GLY A 366 -38.15 9.17 0.24
CA GLY A 366 -37.80 10.42 -0.43
C GLY A 366 -38.91 10.91 -1.37
N PRO A 367 -38.83 12.19 -1.82
CA PRO A 367 -39.81 12.74 -2.74
C PRO A 367 -39.90 11.92 -4.03
N GLN A 368 -41.12 11.66 -4.50
CA GLN A 368 -41.36 10.91 -5.73
C GLN A 368 -40.60 11.50 -6.93
N GLY A 369 -39.95 10.64 -7.72
CA GLY A 369 -39.19 11.05 -8.90
C GLY A 369 -37.79 11.61 -8.63
N THR A 370 -37.30 11.61 -7.39
CA THR A 370 -35.90 11.96 -7.10
C THR A 370 -35.00 10.71 -7.07
N PRO A 371 -33.76 10.78 -7.61
CA PRO A 371 -32.81 9.68 -7.49
C PRO A 371 -32.55 9.34 -6.03
N GLY A 372 -32.42 8.05 -5.74
CA GLY A 372 -32.25 7.52 -4.39
C GLY A 372 -31.11 8.21 -3.66
N ALA A 373 -31.27 8.35 -2.33
CA ALA A 373 -30.47 9.12 -1.38
C ALA A 373 -28.95 8.80 -1.31
N GLY A 374 -28.23 8.85 -2.44
CA GLY A 374 -26.82 8.52 -2.53
C GLY A 374 -26.50 7.05 -2.24
N ILE A 375 -27.42 6.14 -2.56
CA ILE A 375 -27.17 4.69 -2.44
C ILE A 375 -26.27 4.27 -3.59
N GLU A 376 -25.03 3.86 -3.28
CA GLU A 376 -24.08 3.41 -4.30
C GLU A 376 -24.32 1.95 -4.70
N ARG A 377 -24.76 1.10 -3.76
CA ARG A 377 -25.02 -0.33 -3.99
C ARG A 377 -26.07 -0.88 -3.02
N VAL A 378 -26.72 -1.97 -3.41
CA VAL A 378 -27.62 -2.76 -2.53
C VAL A 378 -26.86 -3.41 -1.35
N PRO A 379 -27.53 -3.73 -0.23
CA PRO A 379 -26.90 -4.49 0.85
C PRO A 379 -26.47 -5.88 0.38
N GLU A 380 -25.22 -6.26 0.68
CA GLU A 380 -24.64 -7.56 0.33
C GLU A 380 -24.39 -8.41 1.58
N ARG A 381 -24.18 -9.71 1.38
CA ARG A 381 -23.80 -10.61 2.47
C ARG A 381 -22.48 -10.14 3.11
N GLY A 382 -22.47 -10.02 4.44
CA GLY A 382 -21.33 -9.55 5.23
C GLY A 382 -21.31 -8.03 5.50
N ASP A 383 -22.28 -7.27 4.97
CA ASP A 383 -22.41 -5.86 5.33
C ASP A 383 -22.87 -5.71 6.79
N TYR A 384 -22.31 -4.72 7.48
CA TYR A 384 -22.68 -4.36 8.84
C TYR A 384 -23.83 -3.37 8.84
N VAL A 385 -24.81 -3.58 9.72
CA VAL A 385 -25.99 -2.74 9.86
C VAL A 385 -25.84 -1.80 11.05
N PHE A 386 -26.29 -0.56 10.89
CA PHE A 386 -26.24 0.51 11.89
C PHE A 386 -27.57 1.28 11.94
N LEU A 387 -27.94 1.77 13.13
CA LEU A 387 -29.13 2.61 13.34
C LEU A 387 -28.80 4.11 13.41
N ARG A 388 -27.51 4.46 13.43
CA ARG A 388 -27.07 5.84 13.58
C ARG A 388 -26.03 6.17 12.51
N PRO A 389 -25.99 7.42 12.04
CA PRO A 389 -24.91 7.87 11.16
C PRO A 389 -23.57 7.78 11.90
N THR A 390 -22.53 7.37 11.16
CA THR A 390 -21.16 7.27 11.70
C THR A 390 -20.67 8.64 12.13
N ARG A 391 -20.21 8.75 13.38
CA ARG A 391 -19.60 9.98 13.87
C ARG A 391 -18.10 9.96 13.62
N THR A 392 -17.58 11.02 13.02
CA THR A 392 -16.15 11.19 12.79
C THR A 392 -15.53 12.04 13.89
N ASN A 393 -14.53 11.51 14.58
CA ASN A 393 -13.71 12.28 15.51
C ASN A 393 -12.64 13.06 14.72
N PHE A 394 -12.88 14.35 14.50
CA PHE A 394 -11.99 15.21 13.72
C PHE A 394 -10.57 15.33 14.31
N GLY A 395 -10.40 15.25 15.63
CA GLY A 395 -9.08 15.27 16.27
C GLY A 395 -8.28 14.02 15.95
N ALA A 396 -8.90 12.85 16.09
CA ALA A 396 -8.28 11.57 15.70
C ALA A 396 -8.02 11.52 14.19
N LEU A 397 -8.93 12.06 13.36
CA LEU A 397 -8.76 12.15 11.92
C LEU A 397 -7.53 13.00 11.54
N ALA A 398 -7.32 14.14 12.21
CA ALA A 398 -6.17 14.99 11.95
C ALA A 398 -4.84 14.28 12.29
N VAL A 399 -4.77 13.61 13.44
CA VAL A 399 -3.59 12.82 13.84
C VAL A 399 -3.36 11.67 12.87
N TRP A 400 -4.42 10.96 12.48
CA TRP A 400 -4.35 9.84 11.54
C TRP A 400 -3.90 10.28 10.15
N GLY A 401 -4.23 11.50 9.73
CA GLY A 401 -3.78 12.08 8.46
C GLY A 401 -2.31 12.52 8.45
N VAL A 402 -1.74 12.86 9.61
CA VAL A 402 -0.32 13.26 9.73
C VAL A 402 0.60 12.05 9.73
N VAL A 403 0.21 10.97 10.41
CA VAL A 403 1.01 9.74 10.46
C VAL A 403 0.85 8.99 9.14
N PRO A 404 1.94 8.70 8.42
CA PRO A 404 1.81 8.02 7.14
C PRO A 404 1.25 6.61 7.37
N ASN A 405 0.19 6.25 6.68
CA ASN A 405 -0.39 4.91 6.72
C ASN A 405 0.26 4.00 5.67
N MET A 406 1.19 3.13 6.10
CA MET A 406 1.89 2.23 5.19
C MET A 406 1.10 0.97 4.83
N HIS A 407 0.07 0.61 5.63
CA HIS A 407 -0.86 -0.46 5.28
C HIS A 407 -1.59 -0.19 3.95
N PHE A 408 -1.76 1.08 3.57
CA PHE A 408 -2.35 1.44 2.28
C PHE A 408 -1.53 0.92 1.08
N PHE A 409 -0.21 0.77 1.23
CA PHE A 409 0.66 0.21 0.19
C PHE A 409 0.84 -1.31 0.32
N TRP A 410 0.30 -1.92 1.38
CA TRP A 410 0.41 -3.35 1.67
C TRP A 410 -0.81 -4.11 1.15
N LEU A 411 -0.80 -4.50 -0.13
CA LEU A 411 -1.94 -5.15 -0.78
C LEU A 411 -2.00 -6.68 -0.57
N LEU A 412 -1.45 -7.19 0.52
CA LEU A 412 -1.43 -8.64 0.80
C LEU A 412 -2.86 -9.22 0.84
N ASP A 413 -3.79 -8.56 1.52
CA ASP A 413 -5.17 -9.05 1.64
C ASP A 413 -5.87 -9.14 0.28
N ALA A 414 -5.62 -8.18 -0.61
CA ALA A 414 -6.23 -8.18 -1.95
C ALA A 414 -5.71 -9.35 -2.80
N VAL A 415 -4.38 -9.57 -2.79
CA VAL A 415 -3.73 -10.66 -3.53
C VAL A 415 -4.16 -12.03 -3.00
N THR A 416 -4.38 -12.13 -1.68
CA THR A 416 -4.65 -13.42 -1.02
C THR A 416 -6.13 -13.78 -0.91
N GLN A 417 -7.03 -12.82 -1.14
CA GLN A 417 -8.48 -13.03 -1.20
C GLN A 417 -9.02 -13.01 -2.65
N THR A 418 -8.12 -13.05 -3.64
CA THR A 418 -8.47 -13.07 -5.09
C THR A 418 -9.31 -11.87 -5.51
N ARG A 419 -9.19 -10.76 -4.78
CA ARG A 419 -9.88 -9.52 -5.12
C ARG A 419 -9.02 -8.78 -6.12
N THR A 420 -9.61 -8.49 -7.29
CA THR A 420 -8.93 -7.67 -8.28
C THR A 420 -8.69 -6.28 -7.72
N VAL A 421 -7.43 -5.84 -7.71
CA VAL A 421 -7.07 -4.50 -7.28
C VAL A 421 -7.55 -3.52 -8.36
N PRO A 422 -8.53 -2.65 -8.08
CA PRO A 422 -9.03 -1.74 -9.09
C PRO A 422 -7.98 -0.69 -9.42
N THR A 423 -7.88 -0.28 -10.69
CA THR A 423 -6.92 0.74 -11.14
C THR A 423 -7.09 2.07 -10.41
N SER A 424 -8.32 2.41 -10.00
CA SER A 424 -8.63 3.59 -9.18
C SER A 424 -7.88 3.58 -7.84
N TYR A 425 -7.72 2.41 -7.22
CA TYR A 425 -6.96 2.26 -5.98
C TYR A 425 -5.48 2.59 -6.19
N VAL A 426 -4.89 2.10 -7.30
CA VAL A 426 -3.48 2.36 -7.62
C VAL A 426 -3.23 3.85 -7.87
N ILE A 427 -4.15 4.52 -8.60
CA ILE A 427 -4.09 5.97 -8.79
C ILE A 427 -4.18 6.70 -7.45
N LEU A 428 -5.10 6.28 -6.58
CA LEU A 428 -5.24 6.85 -5.24
C LEU A 428 -3.97 6.65 -4.40
N ALA A 429 -3.32 5.48 -4.50
CA ALA A 429 -2.04 5.20 -3.85
C ALA A 429 -0.92 6.11 -4.35
N CYS A 430 -0.84 6.33 -5.67
CA CYS A 430 0.11 7.27 -6.25
C CYS A 430 -0.11 8.71 -5.76
N VAL A 431 -1.37 9.18 -5.77
CA VAL A 431 -1.73 10.53 -5.28
C VAL A 431 -1.40 10.66 -3.79
N TYR A 432 -1.74 9.65 -3.00
CA TYR A 432 -1.45 9.60 -1.58
C TYR A 432 0.07 9.64 -1.31
N ALA A 433 0.86 8.80 -1.98
CA ALA A 433 2.31 8.81 -1.87
C ALA A 433 2.91 10.18 -2.26
N ALA A 434 2.46 10.76 -3.38
CA ALA A 434 2.91 12.08 -3.83
C ALA A 434 2.58 13.18 -2.81
N SER A 435 1.38 13.14 -2.22
CA SER A 435 0.97 14.10 -1.19
C SER A 435 1.85 14.02 0.07
N GLN A 436 2.20 12.81 0.49
CA GLN A 436 3.09 12.60 1.64
C GLN A 436 4.52 13.01 1.35
N VAL A 437 5.03 12.69 0.16
CA VAL A 437 6.36 13.12 -0.28
C VAL A 437 6.43 14.65 -0.28
N VAL A 438 5.42 15.34 -0.81
CA VAL A 438 5.36 16.82 -0.79
C VAL A 438 5.33 17.35 0.66
N ALA A 439 4.54 16.73 1.54
CA ALA A 439 4.46 17.14 2.95
C ALA A 439 5.82 16.99 3.67
N PHE A 440 6.48 15.84 3.54
CA PHE A 440 7.78 15.59 4.18
C PHE A 440 8.93 16.39 3.55
N LEU A 441 8.91 16.64 2.24
CA LEU A 441 9.87 17.53 1.60
C LEU A 441 9.66 19.00 2.02
N SER A 442 8.42 19.43 2.21
CA SER A 442 8.12 20.76 2.76
C SER A 442 8.67 20.88 4.19
N LEU A 443 8.48 19.84 5.01
CA LEU A 443 9.09 19.76 6.34
C LEU A 443 10.63 19.81 6.26
N ALA A 444 11.25 19.05 5.34
CA ALA A 444 12.69 19.07 5.13
C ALA A 444 13.21 20.48 4.81
N VAL A 445 12.53 21.21 3.93
CA VAL A 445 12.86 22.61 3.59
C VAL A 445 12.79 23.50 4.81
N ILE A 446 11.71 23.42 5.59
CA ILE A 446 11.52 24.23 6.82
C ILE A 446 12.63 23.94 7.83
N LEU A 447 12.93 22.66 8.06
CA LEU A 447 13.97 22.24 9.01
C LEU A 447 15.36 22.71 8.59
N PHE A 448 15.63 22.68 7.28
CA PHE A 448 16.92 23.08 6.70
C PHE A 448 17.09 24.60 6.64
N GLN A 449 16.03 25.39 6.44
CA GLN A 449 16.11 26.86 6.49
C GLN A 449 16.54 27.36 7.87
N ARG A 450 16.02 26.73 8.92
CA ARG A 450 16.33 27.05 10.33
C ARG A 450 17.65 26.46 10.84
N ARG A 451 18.42 25.77 9.98
CA ARG A 451 19.73 25.22 10.38
C ARG A 451 20.80 26.23 9.96
N ASP A 452 21.49 26.78 10.94
CA ASP A 452 22.72 27.53 10.72
C ASP A 452 23.75 26.54 10.18
N VAL A 453 24.19 26.79 8.94
CA VAL A 453 25.18 25.98 8.24
C VAL A 453 26.60 26.49 8.46
N GLY A 454 26.79 27.46 9.35
CA GLY A 454 28.07 28.12 9.67
C GLY A 454 28.88 27.42 10.75
#